data_AF-A0A7L3JC43-F1
#
_entry.id   AF-A0A7L3JC43-F1
#
_cell.length_a   1.000
_cell.length_b   1.000
_cell.length_c   1.000
_cell.angle_alpha   90.00
_cell.angle_beta   90.00
_cell.angle_gamma   90.00
#
_symmetry.space_group_name_H-M   'P 1'
#
loop_
_entity.id
_entity.type
_entity.pdbx_description
1 polymer ?
#
loop_
_entity_poly.entity_id
_entity_poly.type
_entity_poly.pdbx_seq_one_letter_code
_entity_poly.pdbx_strand_id
1 'polypeptide(L)'
;DNWDDEEEEEEVKEMEIKQEPKVSEKKKIAEKIKEKEKLQKKKQEELKKRLEAPEEHKELTPEEQLADKLRLKKLQEESDLELAKETFGVNNTCGIDAMNPSSKEDFTEFGKLLKEKITQYEKSLHYASFLEALVRDVCISLEIDDLKKITNTLTVLCSEKQKQEK
;
A
#
# COMPACT_ATOMS: atom_id res chain seq x y z
N ASP A 1 12.23 -16.64 37.68
CA ASP A 1 12.93 -17.85 37.22
C ASP A 1 14.42 -17.62 37.21
N ASN A 2 15.11 -18.37 38.06
CA ASN A 2 16.55 -18.33 38.28
C ASN A 2 17.12 -19.62 37.70
N TRP A 3 17.87 -19.56 36.59
CA TRP A 3 18.70 -20.67 36.13
C TRP A 3 20.05 -20.09 35.72
N ASP A 4 21.00 -20.37 36.61
CA ASP A 4 22.37 -19.90 36.71
C ASP A 4 23.29 -20.70 35.77
N ASP A 5 24.44 -20.10 35.48
CA ASP A 5 25.59 -20.69 34.79
C ASP A 5 26.09 -21.99 35.44
N GLU A 6 26.62 -22.92 34.62
CA GLU A 6 27.92 -23.59 34.88
C GLU A 6 28.38 -24.47 33.69
N GLU A 7 29.60 -24.16 33.21
CA GLU A 7 30.71 -25.00 32.73
C GLU A 7 30.46 -26.24 31.82
N GLU A 8 31.12 -26.30 30.65
CA GLU A 8 32.43 -26.99 30.47
C GLU A 8 32.94 -26.89 29.03
N GLU A 9 34.27 -26.78 28.88
CA GLU A 9 35.04 -26.68 27.63
C GLU A 9 35.03 -27.97 26.80
N GLU A 10 34.98 -27.85 25.47
CA GLU A 10 35.78 -28.73 24.58
C GLU A 10 36.04 -28.07 23.22
N GLU A 11 37.32 -27.79 22.94
CA GLU A 11 37.85 -27.31 21.67
C GLU A 11 37.81 -28.39 20.57
N VAL A 12 37.31 -28.08 19.37
CA VAL A 12 37.94 -28.56 18.11
C VAL A 12 37.55 -27.73 16.85
N LYS A 13 38.56 -27.00 16.35
CA LYS A 13 39.01 -26.82 14.95
C LYS A 13 38.12 -26.15 13.86
N GLU A 14 38.56 -24.94 13.52
CA GLU A 14 38.76 -24.32 12.20
C GLU A 14 37.98 -24.85 10.97
N MET A 15 37.22 -23.95 10.33
CA MET A 15 37.35 -23.67 8.89
C MET A 15 36.75 -22.30 8.54
N GLU A 16 37.58 -21.43 7.98
CA GLU A 16 37.28 -20.09 7.47
C GLU A 16 36.25 -20.11 6.32
N ILE A 17 35.21 -19.26 6.38
CA ILE A 17 34.65 -18.60 5.19
C ILE A 17 34.31 -17.14 5.53
N LYS A 18 35.01 -16.23 4.86
CA LYS A 18 34.79 -14.77 4.80
C LYS A 18 33.33 -14.40 4.57
N GLN A 19 32.82 -13.43 5.34
CA GLN A 19 31.95 -12.35 4.82
C GLN A 19 31.78 -11.22 5.85
N GLU A 20 32.15 -10.00 5.44
CA GLU A 20 32.03 -8.75 6.20
C GLU A 20 30.55 -8.42 6.53
N PRO A 21 30.21 -7.97 7.76
CA PRO A 21 28.82 -7.76 8.12
C PRO A 21 28.34 -6.31 7.88
N LYS A 22 27.22 -6.22 7.15
CA LYS A 22 26.34 -5.04 6.93
C LYS A 22 25.71 -4.51 8.24
N VAL A 23 26.50 -3.94 9.15
CA VAL A 23 26.01 -3.52 10.49
C VAL A 23 25.55 -2.05 10.55
N SER A 24 25.82 -1.22 9.53
CA SER A 24 25.64 0.24 9.63
C SER A 24 24.24 0.78 9.25
N GLU A 25 23.44 0.07 8.45
CA GLU A 25 22.14 0.60 7.97
C GLU A 25 20.96 0.32 8.92
N LYS A 26 20.94 -0.82 9.63
CA LYS A 26 19.86 -1.17 10.57
C LYS A 26 19.81 -0.25 11.79
N LYS A 27 20.96 0.30 12.21
CA LYS A 27 21.04 1.26 13.33
C LYS A 27 20.46 2.63 12.95
N LYS A 28 20.71 3.11 11.72
CA LYS A 28 20.18 4.39 11.21
C LYS A 28 18.66 4.39 11.03
N ILE A 29 18.06 3.26 10.65
CA ILE A 29 16.60 3.16 10.47
C ILE A 29 15.89 3.11 11.83
N ALA A 30 16.44 2.38 12.80
CA ALA A 30 15.88 2.29 14.15
C ALA A 30 15.92 3.63 14.92
N GLU A 31 16.98 4.43 14.75
CA GLU A 31 17.03 5.77 15.34
C GLU A 31 16.01 6.72 14.71
N LYS A 32 15.83 6.66 13.38
CA LYS A 32 14.88 7.52 12.65
C LYS A 32 13.41 7.21 12.97
N ILE A 33 13.09 5.95 13.29
CA ILE A 33 11.76 5.53 13.75
C ILE A 33 11.48 6.06 15.16
N LYS A 34 12.44 5.92 16.08
CA LYS A 34 12.31 6.43 17.46
C LYS A 34 12.19 7.95 17.51
N GLU A 35 12.89 8.67 16.64
CA GLU A 35 12.81 10.13 16.56
C GLU A 35 11.44 10.59 16.04
N LYS A 36 10.90 9.90 15.02
CA LYS A 36 9.58 10.21 14.44
C LYS A 36 8.43 9.92 15.41
N GLU A 37 8.50 8.81 16.17
CA GLU A 37 7.52 8.51 17.23
C GLU A 37 7.56 9.54 18.37
N LYS A 38 8.77 9.99 18.77
CA LYS A 38 8.91 10.99 19.82
C LYS A 38 8.36 12.35 19.40
N LEU A 39 8.52 12.72 18.12
CA LEU A 39 7.94 13.94 17.56
C LEU A 39 6.41 13.86 17.45
N GLN A 40 5.87 12.70 17.09
CA GLN A 40 4.42 12.47 17.08
C GLN A 40 3.81 12.51 18.48
N LYS A 41 4.47 11.90 19.48
CA LYS A 41 4.03 11.99 20.88
C LYS A 41 4.02 13.43 21.40
N LYS A 42 5.07 14.21 21.09
CA LYS A 42 5.11 15.64 21.44
C LYS A 42 4.00 16.44 20.77
N LYS A 43 3.72 16.19 19.48
CA LYS A 43 2.61 16.85 18.77
C LYS A 43 1.25 16.48 19.35
N GLN A 44 1.03 15.22 19.71
CA GLN A 44 -0.21 14.78 20.37
C GLN A 44 -0.38 15.41 21.75
N GLU A 45 0.71 15.53 22.52
CA GLU A 45 0.69 16.16 23.84
C GLU A 45 0.46 17.68 23.75
N GLU A 46 1.06 18.35 22.75
CA GLU A 46 0.83 19.77 22.46
C GLU A 46 -0.60 20.04 21.99
N LEU A 47 -1.18 19.16 21.15
CA LEU A 47 -2.59 19.24 20.75
C LEU A 47 -3.53 19.05 21.94
N LYS A 48 -3.26 18.08 22.82
CA LYS A 48 -4.03 17.89 24.06
C LYS A 48 -3.95 19.12 24.96
N LYS A 49 -2.76 19.68 25.13
CA LYS A 49 -2.55 20.87 25.96
C LYS A 49 -3.21 22.12 25.37
N ARG A 50 -3.32 22.22 24.04
CA ARG A 50 -4.04 23.29 23.34
C ARG A 50 -5.56 23.14 23.40
N LEU A 51 -6.05 21.91 23.48
CA LEU A 51 -7.47 21.59 23.71
C LEU A 51 -7.89 21.79 25.19
N GLU A 52 -6.94 21.65 26.11
CA GLU A 52 -7.13 21.86 27.56
C GLU A 52 -6.87 23.31 28.00
N ALA A 53 -6.38 24.17 27.10
CA ALA A 53 -6.29 25.60 27.36
C ALA A 53 -7.71 26.20 27.37
N PRO A 54 -8.16 26.83 28.47
CA PRO A 54 -9.48 27.42 28.52
C PRO A 54 -9.50 28.66 27.61
N GLU A 55 -10.08 28.55 26.41
CA GLU A 55 -10.49 29.74 25.66
C GLU A 55 -11.69 30.39 26.36
N GLU A 56 -11.49 31.66 26.70
CA GLU A 56 -12.46 32.53 27.36
C GLU A 56 -13.74 32.67 26.51
N HIS A 57 -14.87 32.34 27.15
CA HIS A 57 -16.22 32.87 26.92
C HIS A 57 -16.68 33.13 25.47
N LYS A 58 -17.27 32.10 24.87
CA LYS A 58 -18.63 32.23 24.32
C LYS A 58 -19.46 31.09 24.88
N GLU A 59 -20.53 31.41 25.59
CA GLU A 59 -21.50 30.44 26.10
C GLU A 59 -22.22 29.79 24.90
N LEU A 60 -21.57 28.79 24.32
CA LEU A 60 -22.14 27.90 23.33
C LEU A 60 -23.28 27.15 24.02
N THR A 61 -24.48 27.19 23.44
CA THR A 61 -25.65 26.53 24.01
C THR A 61 -25.37 25.04 24.27
N PRO A 62 -26.01 24.40 25.28
CA PRO A 62 -25.78 22.98 25.58
C PRO A 62 -25.99 22.06 24.36
N GLU A 63 -26.86 22.48 23.44
CA GLU A 63 -27.15 21.79 22.17
C GLU A 63 -25.99 21.91 21.17
N GLU A 64 -25.35 23.06 21.11
CA GLU A 64 -24.24 23.36 20.21
C GLU A 64 -22.91 22.74 20.71
N GLN A 65 -22.73 22.61 22.03
CA GLN A 65 -21.63 21.83 22.62
C GLN A 65 -21.73 20.33 22.30
N LEU A 66 -22.95 19.78 22.27
CA LEU A 66 -23.17 18.39 21.87
C LEU A 66 -22.88 18.19 20.38
N ALA A 67 -23.26 19.15 19.54
CA ALA A 67 -22.99 19.10 18.10
C ALA A 67 -21.48 19.14 17.80
N ASP A 68 -20.73 20.03 18.45
CA ASP A 68 -19.28 20.13 18.28
C ASP A 68 -18.56 18.87 18.77
N LYS A 69 -19.00 18.30 19.89
CA LYS A 69 -18.48 17.01 20.38
C LYS A 69 -18.76 15.87 19.40
N LEU A 70 -19.94 15.86 18.78
CA LEU A 70 -20.30 14.87 17.76
C LEU A 70 -19.45 15.05 16.49
N ARG A 71 -19.16 16.28 16.11
CA ARG A 71 -18.31 16.59 14.95
C ARG A 71 -16.86 16.17 15.19
N LEU A 72 -16.31 16.48 16.36
CA LEU A 72 -14.98 16.03 16.78
C LEU A 72 -14.89 14.50 16.82
N LYS A 73 -15.93 13.84 17.35
CA LYS A 73 -16.00 12.38 17.38
C LYS A 73 -16.03 11.78 15.97
N LYS A 74 -16.83 12.32 15.05
CA LYS A 74 -16.85 11.88 13.65
C LYS A 74 -15.50 12.08 12.97
N LEU A 75 -14.86 13.23 13.17
CA LEU A 75 -13.55 13.51 12.58
C LEU A 75 -12.49 12.52 13.09
N GLN A 76 -12.56 12.15 14.37
CA GLN A 76 -11.70 11.13 14.94
C GLN A 76 -12.01 9.74 14.38
N GLU A 77 -13.28 9.34 14.31
CA GLU A 77 -13.69 8.07 13.72
C GLU A 77 -13.29 7.96 12.24
N GLU A 78 -13.40 9.04 11.47
CA GLU A 78 -12.95 9.11 10.08
C GLU A 78 -11.43 8.97 9.96
N SER A 79 -10.68 9.67 10.81
CA SER A 79 -9.22 9.54 10.86
C SER A 79 -8.77 8.15 11.29
N ASP A 80 -9.42 7.56 12.30
CA ASP A 80 -9.12 6.23 12.81
C ASP A 80 -9.50 5.16 11.77
N LEU A 81 -10.59 5.35 11.03
CA LEU A 81 -10.99 4.50 9.90
C LEU A 81 -9.96 4.58 8.77
N GLU A 82 -9.50 5.78 8.40
CA GLU A 82 -8.46 5.96 7.38
C GLU A 82 -7.15 5.27 7.79
N LEU A 83 -6.72 5.49 9.03
CA LEU A 83 -5.53 4.85 9.59
C LEU A 83 -5.68 3.33 9.70
N ALA A 84 -6.85 2.83 10.12
CA ALA A 84 -7.12 1.40 10.17
C ALA A 84 -7.10 0.79 8.77
N LYS A 85 -7.63 1.49 7.77
CA LYS A 85 -7.55 1.00 6.40
C LYS A 85 -6.12 0.98 5.85
N GLU A 86 -5.27 1.91 6.25
CA GLU A 86 -3.83 1.89 5.94
C GLU A 86 -3.09 0.78 6.70
N THR A 87 -3.39 0.59 7.98
CA THR A 87 -2.70 -0.35 8.88
C THR A 87 -3.11 -1.80 8.66
N PHE A 88 -4.41 -2.04 8.43
CA PHE A 88 -4.96 -3.38 8.16
C PHE A 88 -5.10 -3.67 6.65
N GLY A 89 -4.60 -2.79 5.79
CA GLY A 89 -4.51 -3.04 4.34
C GLY A 89 -5.85 -3.05 3.60
N VAL A 90 -6.90 -2.45 4.18
CA VAL A 90 -8.22 -2.32 3.53
C VAL A 90 -8.22 -1.20 2.46
N ASN A 91 -7.19 -0.36 2.44
CA ASN A 91 -6.91 0.52 1.32
C ASN A 91 -5.93 -0.16 0.37
N ASN A 92 -6.39 -0.58 -0.82
CA ASN A 92 -5.76 -0.59 -2.17
C ASN A 92 -4.22 -0.60 -2.34
N THR A 93 -3.47 -1.00 -1.32
CA THR A 93 -2.01 -0.98 -1.19
C THR A 93 -1.44 -2.37 -0.98
N CYS A 94 -2.31 -3.40 -0.92
CA CYS A 94 -1.92 -4.72 -1.39
C CYS A 94 -1.53 -4.55 -2.86
N GLY A 95 -0.23 -4.62 -3.14
CA GLY A 95 0.29 -4.57 -4.50
C GLY A 95 -0.43 -5.60 -5.39
N ILE A 96 -0.29 -5.46 -6.71
CA ILE A 96 -0.91 -6.35 -7.70
C ILE A 96 -0.74 -7.84 -7.31
N ASP A 97 0.42 -8.18 -6.73
CA ASP A 97 0.78 -9.54 -6.29
C ASP A 97 -0.07 -10.11 -5.13
N ALA A 98 -0.69 -9.25 -4.32
CA ALA A 98 -1.48 -9.64 -3.15
C ALA A 98 -3.00 -9.54 -3.40
N MET A 99 -3.43 -9.14 -4.59
CA MET A 99 -4.85 -9.09 -4.95
C MET A 99 -5.40 -10.48 -5.26
N ASN A 100 -6.62 -10.75 -4.80
CA ASN A 100 -7.38 -11.95 -5.11
C ASN A 100 -8.84 -11.58 -5.47
N PRO A 101 -9.08 -11.07 -6.70
CA PRO A 101 -10.38 -10.53 -7.09
C PRO A 101 -11.45 -11.63 -7.21
N SER A 102 -12.67 -11.32 -6.77
CA SER A 102 -13.80 -12.26 -6.74
C SER A 102 -15.11 -11.66 -7.25
N SER A 103 -15.32 -10.36 -7.05
CA SER A 103 -16.45 -9.61 -7.57
C SER A 103 -16.10 -8.89 -8.87
N LYS A 104 -17.11 -8.46 -9.62
CA LYS A 104 -16.92 -7.67 -10.85
C LYS A 104 -16.19 -6.36 -10.55
N GLU A 105 -16.51 -5.75 -9.41
CA GLU A 105 -15.89 -4.54 -8.91
C GLU A 105 -14.41 -4.78 -8.58
N ASP A 106 -14.08 -5.91 -7.95
CA ASP A 106 -12.68 -6.30 -7.68
C ASP A 106 -11.89 -6.43 -8.98
N PHE A 107 -12.44 -7.10 -10.00
CA PHE A 107 -11.80 -7.24 -11.31
C PHE A 107 -11.65 -5.90 -12.04
N THR A 108 -12.54 -4.94 -11.79
CA THR A 108 -12.43 -3.59 -12.34
C THR A 108 -11.23 -2.86 -11.73
N GLU A 109 -11.04 -2.96 -10.41
CA GLU A 109 -9.89 -2.36 -9.74
C GLU A 109 -8.58 -3.08 -10.08
N PHE A 110 -8.59 -4.41 -10.13
CA PHE A 110 -7.43 -5.21 -10.54
C PHE A 110 -6.98 -4.83 -11.97
N GLY A 111 -7.92 -4.70 -12.91
CA GLY A 111 -7.65 -4.25 -14.26
C GLY A 111 -7.04 -2.84 -14.33
N LYS A 112 -7.49 -1.93 -13.46
CA LYS A 112 -6.94 -0.57 -13.37
C LYS A 112 -5.47 -0.59 -12.92
N LEU A 113 -5.14 -1.34 -11.88
CA LEU A 113 -3.75 -1.45 -11.40
C LEU A 113 -2.83 -2.14 -12.41
N LEU A 114 -3.31 -3.21 -13.07
CA LEU A 114 -2.58 -3.87 -14.15
C LEU A 114 -2.30 -2.89 -15.31
N LYS A 115 -3.31 -2.14 -15.74
CA LYS A 115 -3.15 -1.10 -16.76
C LYS A 115 -2.07 -0.10 -16.35
N GLU A 116 -2.20 0.51 -15.17
CA GLU A 116 -1.24 1.51 -14.68
C GLU A 116 0.18 0.96 -14.62
N LYS A 117 0.35 -0.30 -14.21
CA LYS A 117 1.66 -0.93 -14.14
C LYS A 117 2.25 -1.24 -15.51
N ILE A 118 1.43 -1.77 -16.42
CA ILE A 118 1.86 -2.14 -17.77
C ILE A 118 2.22 -0.90 -18.59
N THR A 119 1.40 0.15 -18.56
CA THR A 119 1.59 1.35 -19.39
C THR A 119 2.79 2.21 -18.97
N GLN A 120 3.40 1.98 -17.80
CA GLN A 120 4.66 2.62 -17.40
C GLN A 120 5.79 2.39 -18.41
N TYR A 121 5.71 1.32 -19.20
CA TYR A 121 6.74 0.91 -20.14
C TYR A 121 6.35 1.12 -21.61
N GLU A 122 5.31 1.91 -21.91
CA GLU A 122 4.78 2.09 -23.27
C GLU A 122 5.79 2.63 -24.29
N LYS A 123 6.84 3.32 -23.81
CA LYS A 123 7.92 3.88 -24.65
C LYS A 123 9.05 2.88 -24.93
N SER A 124 9.03 1.70 -24.30
CA SER A 124 10.04 0.66 -24.53
C SER A 124 9.89 0.08 -25.93
N LEU A 125 11.02 -0.13 -26.62
CA LEU A 125 11.04 -0.81 -27.92
C LEU A 125 10.53 -2.26 -27.84
N HIS A 126 10.53 -2.85 -26.64
CA HIS A 126 10.03 -4.20 -26.37
C HIS A 126 8.54 -4.24 -26.00
N TYR A 127 7.87 -3.09 -25.89
CA TYR A 127 6.51 -3.03 -25.36
C TYR A 127 5.50 -3.77 -26.24
N ALA A 128 5.59 -3.61 -27.57
CA ALA A 128 4.69 -4.26 -28.50
C ALA A 128 4.82 -5.79 -28.48
N SER A 129 6.04 -6.33 -28.53
CA SER A 129 6.28 -7.77 -28.49
C SER A 129 5.92 -8.39 -27.13
N PHE A 130 6.16 -7.66 -26.04
CA PHE A 130 5.69 -8.05 -24.71
C PHE A 130 4.16 -8.15 -24.65
N LEU A 131 3.43 -7.14 -25.13
CA LEU A 131 1.96 -7.15 -25.14
C LEU A 131 1.40 -8.28 -26.01
N GLU A 132 2.01 -8.56 -27.16
CA GLU A 132 1.60 -9.66 -28.03
C GLU A 132 1.68 -11.01 -27.29
N ALA A 133 2.81 -11.28 -26.63
CA ALA A 133 2.99 -12.50 -25.85
C ALA A 133 2.03 -12.56 -24.65
N LEU A 134 1.93 -11.49 -23.88
CA LEU A 134 1.05 -11.42 -22.71
C LEU A 134 -0.42 -11.68 -23.08
N VAL A 135 -0.93 -11.01 -24.13
CA VAL A 135 -2.32 -11.17 -24.58
C VAL A 135 -2.57 -12.62 -25.01
N ARG A 136 -1.64 -13.24 -25.73
CA ARG A 136 -1.75 -14.65 -26.12
C ARG A 136 -1.82 -15.57 -24.90
N ASP A 137 -0.91 -15.39 -23.94
CA ASP A 137 -0.79 -16.28 -22.78
C ASP A 137 -2.00 -16.19 -21.85
N VAL A 138 -2.56 -14.98 -21.64
CA VAL A 138 -3.75 -14.81 -20.79
C VAL A 138 -5.05 -15.26 -21.46
N CYS A 139 -5.07 -15.36 -22.80
CA CYS A 139 -6.27 -15.74 -23.56
C CYS A 139 -6.28 -17.23 -23.96
N ILE A 140 -5.19 -17.98 -23.77
CA ILE A 140 -5.04 -19.34 -24.31
C ILE A 140 -6.07 -20.34 -23.75
N SER A 141 -6.57 -20.11 -22.52
CA SER A 141 -7.56 -20.98 -21.87
C SER A 141 -9.01 -20.54 -22.09
N LEU A 142 -9.25 -19.46 -22.85
CA LEU A 142 -10.60 -18.96 -23.10
C LEU A 142 -11.36 -19.83 -24.09
N GLU A 143 -12.67 -19.90 -23.92
CA GLU A 143 -13.56 -20.48 -24.93
C GLU A 143 -13.58 -19.63 -26.20
N ILE A 144 -13.89 -20.29 -27.32
CA ILE A 144 -13.84 -19.66 -28.66
C ILE A 144 -14.71 -18.40 -28.72
N ASP A 145 -15.88 -18.40 -28.10
CA ASP A 145 -16.80 -17.26 -28.18
C ASP A 145 -16.32 -16.06 -27.36
N ASP A 146 -15.65 -16.29 -26.22
CA ASP A 146 -15.02 -15.21 -25.45
C ASP A 146 -13.77 -14.67 -26.15
N LEU A 147 -12.97 -15.54 -26.75
CA LEU A 147 -11.83 -15.12 -27.58
C LEU A 147 -12.28 -14.24 -28.75
N LYS A 148 -13.36 -14.62 -29.45
CA LYS A 148 -13.95 -13.81 -30.53
C LYS A 148 -14.37 -12.43 -30.06
N LYS A 149 -14.95 -12.30 -28.87
CA LYS A 149 -15.33 -10.99 -28.30
C LYS A 149 -14.10 -10.08 -28.15
N ILE A 150 -13.02 -10.61 -27.56
CA ILE A 150 -11.75 -9.86 -27.38
C ILE A 150 -11.15 -9.49 -28.74
N THR A 151 -11.08 -10.43 -29.68
CA THR A 151 -10.55 -10.18 -31.04
C THR A 151 -11.33 -9.08 -31.76
N ASN A 152 -12.66 -9.08 -31.66
CA ASN A 152 -13.52 -8.05 -32.26
C ASN A 152 -13.24 -6.67 -31.66
N THR A 153 -13.09 -6.56 -30.33
CA THR A 153 -12.72 -5.31 -29.66
C THR A 153 -11.41 -4.74 -30.20
N LEU A 154 -10.38 -5.57 -30.37
CA LEU A 154 -9.09 -5.14 -30.93
C LEU A 154 -9.19 -4.75 -32.42
N THR A 155 -10.00 -5.46 -33.20
CA THR A 155 -10.23 -5.16 -34.62
C THR A 155 -10.91 -3.80 -34.80
N VAL A 156 -11.90 -3.49 -33.95
CA VAL A 156 -12.57 -2.19 -33.92
C VAL A 156 -11.56 -1.09 -33.55
N LEU A 157 -10.77 -1.28 -32.49
CA LEU A 157 -9.75 -0.32 -32.06
C LEU A 157 -8.71 -0.04 -33.17
N CYS A 158 -8.27 -1.08 -33.89
CA CYS A 158 -7.36 -0.93 -35.02
C CYS A 158 -7.97 -0.06 -36.13
N SER A 159 -9.24 -0.32 -36.47
CA SER A 159 -9.97 0.47 -37.46
C SER A 159 -10.17 1.93 -37.02
N GLU A 160 -10.39 2.17 -35.72
CA GLU A 160 -10.48 3.52 -35.15
C GLU A 160 -9.16 4.28 -35.25
N LYS A 161 -8.04 3.64 -34.92
CA LYS A 161 -6.70 4.26 -35.05
C LYS A 161 -6.37 4.60 -36.51
N GLN A 162 -6.61 3.69 -37.44
CA GLN A 162 -6.39 3.92 -38.87
C GLN A 162 -7.20 5.10 -39.42
N LYS A 163 -8.39 5.36 -38.86
CA LYS A 163 -9.21 6.52 -39.24
C LYS A 163 -8.67 7.83 -38.66
N GLN A 164 -8.07 7.81 -37.47
CA GLN A 164 -7.47 9.00 -36.84
C GLN A 164 -6.15 9.41 -37.52
N GLU A 165 -5.44 8.47 -38.15
CA GLU A 165 -4.20 8.71 -38.89
C GLU A 165 -4.41 9.19 -40.33
N LYS A 166 -5.64 9.16 -40.85
CA LYS A 166 -6.02 9.65 -42.18
C LYS A 166 -6.55 11.08 -42.12
#